data_AF-A0A453G3X2-F1
#
_entry.id   AF-A0A453G3X2-F1
#
_cell.length_a   1.000
_cell.length_b   1.000
_cell.length_c   1.000
_cell.angle_alpha   90.00
_cell.angle_beta   90.00
_cell.angle_gamma   90.00
#
_symmetry.space_group_name_H-M   'P 1'
#
loop_
_entity.id
_entity.type
_entity.pdbx_description
1 polymer ?
#
loop_
_entity_poly.entity_id
_entity_poly.type
_entity_poly.pdbx_seq_one_letter_code
_entity_poly.pdbx_strand_id
1 'polypeptide(L)'
;AVAYGQKGGNQNVAILEKLVQIRHRLARLLGYSNYSDFAIEPRMPMTSRKVLEFLEEMSEQLSDLANRELTVLKELKMKEEGDAQFGMEDLLYYMKRGEQHKVDLDIGEIKRYFPVKLVISGMLKMFQDLFALRFEEIKDVEVWHDTVRLFSVWDASSSDLLGYFFLDIFSREGKYDHTCVVALQNGCMCSNGSRKVPVAVLLSQCPKEFDGNSALLRFPEVVRIFHEFSHVVHHISNRATFSRFSSLRLEGDFAEIPSLLLENWCYESISLKMMSGFYQVMKTST
;
A
#
# COMPACT_ATOMS: atom_id res chain seq x y z
N ALA A 1 -24.02 0.07 8.28
CA ALA A 1 -23.30 1.35 8.04
C ALA A 1 -23.38 2.31 9.24
N VAL A 2 -24.57 2.61 9.76
CA VAL A 2 -24.77 3.61 10.84
C VAL A 2 -23.92 3.35 12.09
N ALA A 3 -23.98 2.14 12.67
CA ALA A 3 -23.18 1.80 13.85
C ALA A 3 -21.66 1.91 13.61
N TYR A 4 -21.19 1.63 12.38
CA TYR A 4 -19.79 1.80 12.03
C TYR A 4 -19.40 3.29 11.97
N GLY A 5 -20.24 4.13 11.35
CA GLY A 5 -20.03 5.59 11.29
C GLY A 5 -20.12 6.31 12.64
N GLN A 6 -20.65 5.64 13.67
CA GLN A 6 -20.76 6.17 15.04
C GLN A 6 -19.63 5.72 15.96
N LYS A 7 -18.64 4.95 15.49
CA LYS A 7 -17.50 4.51 16.31
C LYS A 7 -16.75 5.71 16.90
N GLY A 8 -16.48 5.66 18.20
CA GLY A 8 -15.87 6.77 18.95
C GLY A 8 -16.85 7.86 19.40
N GLY A 9 -18.03 7.95 18.77
CA GLY A 9 -19.18 8.75 19.20
C GLY A 9 -18.87 10.16 19.68
N ASN A 10 -19.64 10.63 20.65
CA ASN A 10 -19.52 11.98 21.22
C ASN A 10 -18.16 12.24 21.88
N GLN A 11 -17.47 11.19 22.34
CA GLN A 11 -16.14 11.33 22.94
C GLN A 11 -15.11 11.81 21.90
N ASN A 12 -15.09 11.17 20.72
CA ASN A 12 -14.21 11.61 19.63
C ASN A 12 -14.60 12.98 19.09
N VAL A 13 -15.88 13.31 19.02
CA VAL A 13 -16.34 14.65 18.60
C VAL A 13 -15.77 15.73 19.52
N ALA A 14 -15.92 15.57 20.85
CA ALA A 14 -15.37 16.53 21.82
C ALA A 14 -13.83 16.64 21.74
N ILE A 15 -13.14 15.52 21.50
CA ILE A 15 -11.68 15.52 21.29
C ILE A 15 -11.31 16.28 20.01
N LEU A 16 -12.04 16.06 18.90
CA LEU A 16 -11.79 16.72 17.62
C LEU A 16 -12.02 18.23 17.70
N GLU A 17 -13.09 18.67 18.35
CA GLU A 17 -13.36 20.11 18.57
C GLU A 17 -12.20 20.78 19.31
N LYS A 18 -11.74 20.16 20.41
CA LYS A 18 -10.58 20.64 21.16
C LYS A 18 -9.30 20.62 20.33
N LEU A 19 -9.09 19.58 19.53
CA LEU A 19 -7.93 19.45 18.66
C LEU A 19 -7.88 20.54 17.59
N VAL A 20 -9.01 20.87 16.96
CA VAL A 20 -9.13 21.95 15.97
C VAL A 20 -8.78 23.29 16.60
N GLN A 21 -9.32 23.60 17.79
CA GLN A 21 -9.01 24.83 18.51
C GLN A 21 -7.52 24.94 18.87
N ILE A 22 -6.92 23.85 19.38
CA ILE A 22 -5.50 23.82 19.74
C ILE A 22 -4.62 23.99 18.50
N ARG A 23 -4.93 23.28 17.41
CA ARG A 23 -4.20 23.39 16.13
C ARG A 23 -4.27 24.80 15.55
N HIS A 24 -5.43 25.44 15.59
CA HIS A 24 -5.56 26.83 15.16
C HIS A 24 -4.71 27.75 16.03
N ARG A 25 -4.78 27.61 17.37
CA ARG A 25 -3.95 28.40 18.30
C ARG A 25 -2.45 28.21 18.04
N LEU A 26 -2.00 26.97 17.82
CA LEU A 26 -0.63 26.65 17.46
C LEU A 26 -0.19 27.40 16.20
N ALA A 27 -1.00 27.34 15.14
CA ALA A 27 -0.69 28.01 13.88
C ALA A 27 -0.58 29.53 14.05
N ARG A 28 -1.50 30.15 14.79
CA ARG A 28 -1.46 31.59 15.10
C ARG A 28 -0.20 31.98 15.87
N LEU A 29 0.23 31.17 16.84
CA LEU A 29 1.47 31.40 17.61
C LEU A 29 2.72 31.32 16.75
N LEU A 30 2.70 30.48 15.70
CA LEU A 30 3.80 30.33 14.75
C LEU A 30 3.73 31.33 13.58
N GLY A 31 2.76 32.26 13.58
CA GLY A 31 2.62 33.31 12.57
C GLY A 31 1.77 32.95 11.35
N TYR A 32 1.11 31.79 11.34
CA TYR A 32 0.25 31.35 10.24
C TYR A 32 -1.20 31.79 10.45
N SER A 33 -1.94 31.94 9.34
CA SER A 33 -3.37 32.32 9.37
C SER A 33 -4.24 31.23 9.99
N ASN A 34 -3.96 29.97 9.64
CA ASN A 34 -4.70 28.79 10.07
C ASN A 34 -3.76 27.57 10.09
N TYR A 35 -4.24 26.44 10.62
CA TYR A 35 -3.43 25.22 10.72
C TYR A 35 -3.14 24.57 9.37
N SER A 36 -4.03 24.68 8.39
CA SER A 36 -3.78 24.12 7.05
C SER A 36 -2.58 24.78 6.38
N ASP A 37 -2.43 26.10 6.49
CA ASP A 37 -1.28 26.83 5.94
C ASP A 37 0.04 26.45 6.65
N PHE A 38 -0.02 26.22 7.96
CA PHE A 38 1.13 25.69 8.70
C PHE A 38 1.49 24.26 8.27
N ALA A 39 0.48 23.39 8.12
CA ALA A 39 0.69 21.97 7.86
C ALA A 39 1.10 21.66 6.40
N ILE A 40 0.73 22.53 5.45
CA ILE A 40 0.98 22.36 4.02
C ILE A 40 2.28 23.02 3.55
N GLU A 41 2.87 23.93 4.33
CA GLU A 41 4.14 24.59 3.97
C GLU A 41 5.27 23.60 3.61
N PRO A 42 5.50 22.49 4.34
CA PRO A 42 6.52 21.52 3.98
C PRO A 42 6.04 20.49 2.94
N ARG A 43 4.92 20.72 2.25
CA ARG A 43 4.28 19.78 1.30
C ARG A 43 4.36 20.34 -0.12
N MET A 44 4.28 19.49 -1.13
CA MET A 44 4.39 19.89 -2.55
C MET A 44 3.42 21.00 -2.98
N PRO A 45 2.14 21.03 -2.53
CA PRO A 45 1.24 22.13 -2.86
C PRO A 45 1.69 23.48 -2.29
N MET A 46 2.45 23.51 -1.19
CA MET A 46 2.91 24.70 -0.46
C MET A 46 1.81 25.57 0.17
N THR A 47 0.56 25.55 -0.33
CA THR A 47 -0.55 26.37 0.18
C THR A 47 -1.85 25.58 0.29
N SER A 48 -2.69 25.93 1.26
CA SER A 48 -4.00 25.27 1.47
C SER A 48 -4.97 25.54 0.32
N ARG A 49 -4.89 26.74 -0.27
CA ARG A 49 -5.71 27.14 -1.44
C ARG A 49 -5.49 26.21 -2.63
N LYS A 50 -4.24 25.86 -2.95
CA LYS A 50 -3.95 24.94 -4.06
C LYS A 50 -4.54 23.55 -3.85
N VAL A 51 -4.62 23.10 -2.59
CA VAL A 51 -5.28 21.83 -2.26
C VAL A 51 -6.78 21.92 -2.51
N LEU A 52 -7.42 23.02 -2.13
CA LEU A 52 -8.85 23.23 -2.38
C LEU A 52 -9.15 23.31 -3.88
N GLU A 53 -8.39 24.13 -4.63
CA GLU A 53 -8.51 24.26 -6.09
C GLU A 53 -8.39 22.89 -6.77
N PHE A 54 -7.39 22.09 -6.39
CA PHE A 54 -7.22 20.73 -6.90
C PHE A 54 -8.41 19.82 -6.60
N LEU A 55 -8.93 19.84 -5.37
CA LEU A 55 -10.07 18.99 -4.98
C LEU A 55 -11.37 19.43 -5.66
N GLU A 56 -11.57 20.73 -5.85
CA GLU A 56 -12.72 21.30 -6.56
C GLU A 56 -12.69 20.94 -8.04
N GLU A 57 -11.55 21.12 -8.72
CA GLU A 57 -11.35 20.71 -10.11
C GLU A 57 -11.58 19.20 -10.31
N MET A 58 -11.06 18.36 -9.41
CA MET A 58 -11.30 16.91 -9.44
C MET A 58 -12.77 16.57 -9.24
N SER A 59 -13.45 17.24 -8.31
CA SER A 59 -14.88 17.04 -8.07
C SER A 59 -15.70 17.40 -9.31
N GLU A 60 -15.40 18.53 -9.96
CA GLU A 60 -16.09 18.96 -11.19
C GLU A 60 -15.88 17.95 -12.33
N GLN A 61 -14.64 17.50 -12.56
CA GLN A 61 -14.31 16.57 -13.64
C GLN A 61 -14.94 15.18 -13.45
N LEU A 62 -15.07 14.71 -12.20
CA LEU A 62 -15.59 13.38 -11.88
C LEU A 62 -17.11 13.35 -11.67
N SER A 63 -17.77 14.51 -11.53
CA SER A 63 -19.20 14.61 -11.17
C SER A 63 -20.10 13.87 -12.15
N ASP A 64 -19.89 14.04 -13.46
CA ASP A 64 -20.72 13.39 -14.48
C ASP A 64 -20.58 11.86 -14.46
N LEU A 65 -19.35 11.37 -14.30
CA LEU A 65 -19.08 9.94 -14.19
C LEU A 65 -19.70 9.36 -12.92
N ALA A 66 -19.47 10.01 -11.78
CA ALA A 66 -20.00 9.57 -10.48
C ALA A 66 -21.55 9.49 -10.49
N ASN A 67 -22.22 10.46 -11.12
CA ASN A 67 -23.67 10.45 -11.26
C ASN A 67 -24.17 9.31 -12.16
N ARG A 68 -23.47 9.01 -13.25
CA ARG A 68 -23.80 7.87 -14.13
C ARG A 68 -23.64 6.55 -13.39
N GLU A 69 -22.53 6.37 -12.68
CA GLU A 69 -22.29 5.16 -11.89
C GLU A 69 -23.32 5.00 -10.79
N LEU A 70 -23.62 6.06 -10.03
CA LEU A 70 -24.65 6.04 -9.00
C LEU A 70 -26.04 5.70 -9.57
N THR A 71 -26.35 6.19 -10.78
CA THR A 71 -27.61 5.85 -11.47
C THR A 71 -27.67 4.34 -11.77
N VAL A 72 -26.59 3.75 -12.27
CA VAL A 72 -26.51 2.29 -12.48
C VAL A 72 -26.74 1.53 -11.18
N LEU A 73 -26.13 1.97 -10.06
CA LEU A 73 -26.32 1.31 -8.77
C LEU A 73 -27.77 1.40 -8.27
N LYS A 74 -28.42 2.56 -8.45
CA LYS A 74 -29.84 2.76 -8.11
C LYS A 74 -30.76 1.88 -8.96
N GLU A 75 -30.49 1.76 -10.26
CA GLU A 75 -31.25 0.88 -11.14
C GLU A 75 -31.10 -0.60 -10.77
N LEU A 76 -29.89 -1.03 -10.38
CA LEU A 76 -29.66 -2.38 -9.86
C LEU A 76 -30.46 -2.63 -8.59
N LYS A 77 -30.45 -1.68 -7.64
CA LYS A 77 -31.29 -1.75 -6.44
C LYS A 77 -32.77 -1.85 -6.78
N MET A 78 -33.24 -1.00 -7.69
CA MET A 78 -34.64 -0.98 -8.10
C MET A 78 -35.10 -2.32 -8.71
N LYS A 79 -34.22 -2.98 -9.48
CA LYS A 79 -34.51 -4.31 -10.05
C LYS A 79 -34.56 -5.41 -8.98
N GLU A 80 -33.72 -5.34 -7.95
CA GLU A 80 -33.62 -6.37 -6.91
C GLU A 80 -34.62 -6.18 -5.76
N GLU A 81 -34.91 -4.93 -5.40
CA GLU A 81 -35.65 -4.56 -4.18
C GLU A 81 -36.87 -3.65 -4.42
N GLY A 82 -37.17 -3.28 -5.68
CA GLY A 82 -38.30 -2.40 -6.02
C GLY A 82 -38.03 -0.92 -5.64
N ASP A 83 -39.06 -0.21 -5.17
CA ASP A 83 -38.99 1.24 -4.91
C ASP A 83 -38.25 1.64 -3.62
N ALA A 84 -37.42 0.74 -3.06
CA ALA A 84 -36.64 1.02 -1.86
C ALA A 84 -35.63 2.15 -2.11
N GLN A 85 -35.62 3.16 -1.22
CA GLN A 85 -34.71 4.29 -1.33
C GLN A 85 -33.25 3.83 -1.23
N PHE A 86 -32.39 4.34 -2.13
CA PHE A 86 -30.95 4.11 -2.08
C PHE A 86 -30.29 4.96 -0.99
N GLY A 87 -29.62 4.31 -0.04
CA GLY A 87 -28.87 4.91 1.06
C GLY A 87 -27.37 4.66 0.97
N MET A 88 -26.60 5.25 1.88
CA MET A 88 -25.14 5.07 1.93
C MET A 88 -24.73 3.65 2.33
N GLU A 89 -25.59 2.95 3.06
CA GLU A 89 -25.45 1.54 3.43
C GLU A 89 -25.46 0.60 2.22
N ASP A 90 -26.10 1.02 1.13
CA ASP A 90 -26.27 0.24 -0.09
C ASP A 90 -25.04 0.34 -1.00
N LEU A 91 -24.28 1.44 -0.88
CA LEU A 91 -23.25 1.83 -1.83
C LEU A 91 -22.24 0.70 -2.11
N LEU A 92 -21.58 0.19 -1.07
CA LEU A 92 -20.56 -0.84 -1.24
C LEU A 92 -21.15 -2.18 -1.72
N TYR A 93 -22.39 -2.49 -1.33
CA TYR A 93 -23.06 -3.70 -1.77
C TYR A 93 -23.33 -3.63 -3.29
N TYR A 94 -23.98 -2.55 -3.75
CA TYR A 94 -24.31 -2.42 -5.16
C TYR A 94 -23.10 -2.11 -6.05
N MET A 95 -22.03 -1.47 -5.54
CA MET A 95 -20.76 -1.38 -6.27
C MET A 95 -20.25 -2.78 -6.63
N LYS A 96 -20.18 -3.68 -5.65
CA LYS A 96 -19.78 -5.08 -5.87
C LYS A 96 -20.73 -5.82 -6.81
N ARG A 97 -22.04 -5.63 -6.67
CA ARG A 97 -23.04 -6.22 -7.59
C ARG A 97 -22.86 -5.70 -9.01
N GLY A 98 -22.61 -4.41 -9.18
CA GLY A 98 -22.40 -3.76 -10.48
C GLY A 98 -21.15 -4.27 -11.19
N GLU A 99 -20.05 -4.46 -10.45
CA GLU A 99 -18.83 -5.10 -10.97
C GLU A 99 -19.11 -6.52 -11.47
N GLN A 100 -19.84 -7.34 -10.68
CA GLN A 100 -20.22 -8.70 -11.05
C GLN A 100 -21.13 -8.78 -12.29
N HIS A 101 -21.99 -7.77 -12.52
CA HIS A 101 -22.84 -7.73 -13.71
C HIS A 101 -22.07 -7.32 -14.97
N LYS A 102 -21.05 -6.47 -14.84
CA LYS A 102 -20.25 -5.99 -15.98
C LYS A 102 -19.21 -7.00 -16.44
N VAL A 103 -18.76 -7.87 -15.54
CA VAL A 103 -17.61 -8.74 -15.77
C VAL A 103 -17.98 -10.17 -15.43
N ASP A 104 -17.96 -11.06 -16.43
CA ASP A 104 -18.15 -12.50 -16.26
C ASP A 104 -16.87 -13.15 -15.69
N LEU A 105 -16.48 -12.70 -14.49
CA LEU A 105 -15.32 -13.21 -13.77
C LEU A 105 -15.71 -13.54 -12.33
N ASP A 106 -15.46 -14.78 -11.92
CA ASP A 106 -15.49 -15.15 -10.52
C ASP A 106 -14.21 -14.64 -9.84
N ILE A 107 -14.30 -13.46 -9.23
CA ILE A 107 -13.21 -12.83 -8.46
C ILE A 107 -12.73 -13.75 -7.32
N GLY A 108 -13.61 -14.59 -6.78
CA GLY A 108 -13.27 -15.59 -5.76
C GLY A 108 -12.35 -16.69 -6.29
N GLU A 109 -12.46 -17.04 -7.57
CA GLU A 109 -11.63 -18.04 -8.25
C GLU A 109 -10.27 -17.49 -8.69
N ILE A 110 -10.18 -16.19 -9.01
CA ILE A 110 -8.93 -15.55 -9.47
C ILE A 110 -7.77 -15.76 -8.48
N LYS A 111 -8.03 -15.79 -7.17
CA LYS A 111 -6.98 -16.03 -6.15
C LYS A 111 -6.22 -17.34 -6.34
N ARG A 112 -6.81 -18.34 -7.02
CA ARG A 112 -6.18 -19.64 -7.34
C ARG A 112 -4.96 -19.51 -8.24
N TYR A 113 -4.83 -18.38 -8.93
CA TYR A 113 -3.70 -18.06 -9.78
C TYR A 113 -2.60 -17.30 -9.05
N PHE A 114 -2.80 -16.85 -7.80
CA PHE A 114 -1.83 -16.08 -7.04
C PHE A 114 -1.35 -16.79 -5.77
N PRO A 115 -0.67 -17.95 -5.87
CA PRO A 115 0.09 -18.51 -4.75
C PRO A 115 1.14 -17.51 -4.24
N VAL A 116 1.19 -17.28 -2.92
CA VAL A 116 2.10 -16.31 -2.28
C VAL A 116 3.54 -16.47 -2.76
N LYS A 117 4.06 -17.71 -2.82
CA LYS A 117 5.44 -17.98 -3.27
C LYS A 117 5.70 -17.45 -4.68
N LEU A 118 4.76 -17.65 -5.59
CA LEU A 118 4.87 -17.21 -6.99
C LEU A 118 4.74 -15.69 -7.12
N VAL A 119 3.82 -15.10 -6.36
CA VAL A 119 3.66 -13.64 -6.30
C VAL A 119 4.95 -12.98 -5.83
N ILE A 120 5.53 -13.46 -4.72
CA ILE A 120 6.77 -12.91 -4.18
C ILE A 120 7.93 -13.11 -5.18
N SER A 121 8.11 -14.29 -5.76
CA SER A 121 9.19 -14.51 -6.73
C SER A 121 9.04 -13.65 -7.99
N GLY A 122 7.80 -13.52 -8.50
CA GLY A 122 7.50 -12.70 -9.67
C GLY A 122 7.74 -11.22 -9.41
N MET A 123 7.23 -10.71 -8.28
CA MET A 123 7.48 -9.34 -7.82
C MET A 123 8.98 -9.07 -7.70
N LEU A 124 9.72 -9.92 -6.98
CA LEU A 124 11.18 -9.75 -6.85
C LEU A 124 11.84 -9.71 -8.22
N LYS A 125 11.52 -10.64 -9.13
CA LYS A 125 12.09 -10.64 -10.48
C LYS A 125 11.81 -9.33 -11.24
N MET A 126 10.60 -8.79 -11.16
CA MET A 126 10.25 -7.53 -11.81
C MET A 126 11.09 -6.37 -11.30
N PHE A 127 11.27 -6.26 -9.97
CA PHE A 127 12.11 -5.21 -9.39
C PHE A 127 13.60 -5.40 -9.70
N GLN A 128 14.08 -6.64 -9.82
CA GLN A 128 15.44 -6.91 -10.31
C GLN A 128 15.64 -6.36 -11.72
N ASP A 129 14.68 -6.62 -12.61
CA ASP A 129 14.76 -6.21 -14.01
C ASP A 129 14.61 -4.69 -14.18
N LEU A 130 13.68 -4.09 -13.45
CA LEU A 130 13.38 -2.66 -13.57
C LEU A 130 14.48 -1.77 -12.99
N PHE A 131 15.12 -2.20 -11.90
CA PHE A 131 16.08 -1.38 -11.15
C PHE A 131 17.51 -1.93 -11.17
N ALA A 132 17.79 -2.95 -11.98
CA ALA A 132 19.09 -3.63 -12.02
C ALA A 132 19.55 -4.06 -10.61
N LEU A 133 18.67 -4.72 -9.88
CA LEU A 133 18.92 -5.24 -8.53
C LEU A 133 19.11 -6.75 -8.56
N ARG A 134 19.77 -7.28 -7.52
CA ARG A 134 19.83 -8.71 -7.23
C ARG A 134 19.41 -8.96 -5.78
N PHE A 135 18.42 -9.83 -5.58
CA PHE A 135 17.93 -10.20 -4.26
C PHE A 135 18.41 -11.61 -3.91
N GLU A 136 19.07 -11.74 -2.76
CA GLU A 136 19.58 -13.03 -2.28
C GLU A 136 19.03 -13.30 -0.87
N GLU A 137 18.31 -14.41 -0.72
CA GLU A 137 17.78 -14.86 0.57
C GLU A 137 18.93 -15.33 1.47
N ILE A 138 19.01 -14.78 2.68
CA ILE A 138 19.96 -15.18 3.71
C ILE A 138 19.25 -16.21 4.60
N LYS A 139 19.79 -17.42 4.61
CA LYS A 139 19.30 -18.53 5.44
C LYS A 139 20.03 -18.57 6.78
N ASP A 140 19.46 -19.32 7.73
CA ASP A 140 20.06 -19.60 9.04
C ASP A 140 20.44 -18.35 9.85
N VAL A 141 19.60 -17.31 9.74
CA VAL A 141 19.74 -16.04 10.48
C VAL A 141 18.77 -15.99 11.66
N GLU A 142 19.22 -15.38 12.76
CA GLU A 142 18.36 -15.12 13.92
C GLU A 142 17.30 -14.06 13.56
N VAL A 143 16.03 -14.47 13.59
CA VAL A 143 14.86 -13.63 13.30
C VAL A 143 13.82 -13.77 14.39
N TRP A 144 12.92 -12.79 14.50
CA TRP A 144 11.91 -12.74 15.56
C TRP A 144 10.77 -13.77 15.38
N HIS A 145 10.66 -14.43 14.23
CA HIS A 145 9.66 -15.46 13.96
C HIS A 145 10.10 -16.35 12.79
N ASP A 146 9.78 -17.65 12.82
CA ASP A 146 10.22 -18.67 11.85
C ASP A 146 9.79 -18.41 10.40
N THR A 147 8.64 -17.75 10.22
CA THR A 147 8.14 -17.37 8.88
C THR A 147 8.82 -16.14 8.30
N VAL A 148 9.66 -15.43 9.06
CA VAL A 148 10.33 -14.21 8.59
C VAL A 148 11.51 -14.59 7.73
N ARG A 149 11.65 -13.91 6.59
CA ARG A 149 12.74 -14.15 5.64
C ARG A 149 13.59 -12.89 5.51
N LEU A 150 14.90 -13.05 5.42
CA LEU A 150 15.85 -11.95 5.23
C LEU A 150 16.42 -12.02 3.82
N PHE A 151 16.50 -10.88 3.15
CA PHE A 151 17.15 -10.76 1.85
C PHE A 151 18.23 -9.68 1.90
N SER A 152 19.38 -9.97 1.31
CA SER A 152 20.34 -8.95 0.88
C SER A 152 19.98 -8.42 -0.50
N VAL A 153 20.21 -7.13 -0.70
CA VAL A 153 19.98 -6.43 -1.96
C VAL A 153 21.30 -5.93 -2.50
N TRP A 154 21.63 -6.31 -3.72
CA TRP A 154 22.87 -5.97 -4.39
C TRP A 154 22.58 -5.18 -5.67
N ASP A 155 23.49 -4.27 -6.03
CA ASP A 155 23.52 -3.67 -7.35
C ASP A 155 23.95 -4.73 -8.36
N ALA A 156 23.14 -5.00 -9.39
CA ALA A 156 23.46 -6.04 -10.36
C ALA A 156 24.66 -5.69 -11.24
N SER A 157 25.02 -4.39 -11.34
CA SER A 157 26.10 -3.91 -12.20
C SER A 157 27.43 -3.83 -11.44
N SER A 158 27.45 -3.21 -10.26
CA SER A 158 28.67 -3.03 -9.46
C SER A 158 28.93 -4.16 -8.47
N SER A 159 27.93 -5.00 -8.18
CA SER A 159 27.94 -5.96 -7.07
C SER A 159 28.09 -5.31 -5.69
N ASP A 160 27.78 -4.02 -5.55
CA ASP A 160 27.77 -3.35 -4.25
C ASP A 160 26.57 -3.81 -3.42
N LEU A 161 26.79 -4.04 -2.12
CA LEU A 161 25.71 -4.28 -1.17
C LEU A 161 24.93 -2.98 -0.95
N LEU A 162 23.65 -2.99 -1.30
CA LEU A 162 22.77 -1.83 -1.20
C LEU A 162 21.96 -1.80 0.09
N GLY A 163 21.67 -2.95 0.68
CA GLY A 163 20.90 -3.02 1.92
C GLY A 163 20.28 -4.38 2.16
N TYR A 164 19.38 -4.41 3.13
CA TYR A 164 18.65 -5.61 3.52
C TYR A 164 17.17 -5.32 3.69
N PHE A 165 16.33 -6.33 3.45
CA PHE A 165 14.95 -6.27 3.91
C PHE A 165 14.50 -7.58 4.53
N PHE A 166 13.64 -7.46 5.53
CA PHE A 166 12.89 -8.57 6.09
C PHE A 166 11.50 -8.64 5.45
N LEU A 167 11.08 -9.85 5.10
CA LEU A 167 9.75 -10.15 4.62
C LEU A 167 8.98 -10.87 5.74
N ASP A 168 8.07 -10.15 6.40
CA ASP A 168 7.20 -10.69 7.44
C ASP A 168 5.75 -10.53 6.98
N ILE A 169 5.30 -11.44 6.12
CA ILE A 169 4.03 -11.28 5.41
C ILE A 169 2.89 -12.14 5.94
N PHE A 170 3.15 -13.13 6.80
CA PHE A 170 2.10 -14.04 7.26
C PHE A 170 1.40 -13.53 8.52
N SER A 171 0.09 -13.77 8.61
CA SER A 171 -0.71 -13.41 9.77
C SER A 171 -0.40 -14.30 10.97
N ARG A 172 -0.38 -13.70 12.16
CA ARG A 172 -0.25 -14.41 13.45
C ARG A 172 -0.78 -13.53 14.58
N GLU A 173 -1.18 -14.17 15.67
CA GLU A 173 -1.61 -13.48 16.89
C GLU A 173 -0.51 -12.54 17.41
N GLY A 174 -0.93 -11.36 17.90
CA GLY A 174 -0.02 -10.34 18.45
C GLY A 174 0.82 -9.57 17.43
N LYS A 175 0.77 -9.91 16.13
CA LYS A 175 1.43 -9.14 15.07
C LYS A 175 0.57 -7.94 14.64
N TYR A 176 1.23 -6.82 14.34
CA TYR A 176 0.61 -5.63 13.74
C TYR A 176 -0.20 -5.98 12.49
N ASP A 177 -1.49 -5.62 12.47
CA ASP A 177 -2.51 -6.12 11.54
C ASP A 177 -2.64 -5.33 10.22
N HIS A 178 -1.78 -4.33 10.01
CA HIS A 178 -1.73 -3.59 8.75
C HIS A 178 -0.53 -4.00 7.89
N THR A 179 -0.73 -3.89 6.57
CA THR A 179 0.34 -4.01 5.59
C THR A 179 1.08 -2.67 5.52
N CYS A 180 2.39 -2.67 5.77
CA CYS A 180 3.22 -1.46 5.74
C CYS A 180 4.72 -1.80 5.64
N VAL A 181 5.54 -0.80 5.32
CA VAL A 181 7.00 -0.87 5.48
C VAL A 181 7.46 -0.08 6.70
N VAL A 182 8.38 -0.68 7.47
CA VAL A 182 9.08 0.00 8.56
C VAL A 182 10.58 0.03 8.26
N ALA A 183 11.17 1.22 8.26
CA ALA A 183 12.62 1.37 8.21
C ALA A 183 13.22 1.01 9.59
N LEU A 184 14.00 -0.07 9.63
CA LEU A 184 14.77 -0.48 10.82
C LEU A 184 16.09 0.28 10.91
N GLN A 185 16.69 0.56 9.76
CA GLN A 185 17.94 1.30 9.64
C GLN A 185 17.90 2.19 8.40
N ASN A 186 18.26 3.46 8.58
CA ASN A 186 18.44 4.41 7.49
C ASN A 186 19.85 4.28 6.89
N GLY A 187 19.96 4.40 5.57
CA GLY A 187 21.25 4.42 4.88
C GLY A 187 21.91 5.80 4.94
N CYS A 188 23.17 5.92 5.33
CA CYS A 188 23.84 7.22 5.39
C CYS A 188 25.36 7.11 5.30
N MET A 189 26.05 8.24 5.17
CA MET A 189 27.51 8.28 5.32
C MET A 189 27.87 8.40 6.80
N CYS A 190 28.74 7.52 7.27
CA CYS A 190 29.35 7.60 8.58
C CYS A 190 30.49 8.63 8.60
N SER A 191 30.86 9.08 9.79
CA SER A 191 31.97 10.04 10.00
C SER A 191 33.32 9.54 9.50
N ASN A 192 33.52 8.22 9.45
CA ASN A 192 34.73 7.57 8.92
C ASN A 192 34.72 7.40 7.39
N GLY A 193 33.72 7.95 6.69
CA GLY A 193 33.60 7.84 5.23
C GLY A 193 33.00 6.52 4.72
N SER A 194 32.69 5.57 5.60
CA SER A 194 31.96 4.35 5.20
C SER A 194 30.47 4.61 5.03
N ARG A 195 29.80 3.83 4.18
CA ARG A 195 28.34 3.89 4.03
C ARG A 195 27.68 2.87 4.95
N LYS A 196 26.76 3.34 5.78
CA LYS A 196 25.80 2.51 6.50
C LYS A 196 24.69 2.11 5.55
N VAL A 197 24.42 0.82 5.41
CA VAL A 197 23.39 0.31 4.49
C VAL A 197 21.99 0.38 5.12
N PRO A 198 20.95 0.72 4.36
CA PRO A 198 19.56 0.69 4.84
C PRO A 198 19.06 -0.73 5.15
N VAL A 199 18.16 -0.82 6.13
CA VAL A 199 17.42 -2.05 6.48
C VAL A 199 15.95 -1.71 6.67
N ALA A 200 15.06 -2.47 6.05
CA ALA A 200 13.61 -2.33 6.19
C ALA A 200 12.93 -3.66 6.52
N VAL A 201 11.69 -3.60 6.97
CA VAL A 201 10.78 -4.75 7.07
C VAL A 201 9.49 -4.44 6.34
N LEU A 202 9.05 -5.35 5.47
CA LEU A 202 7.73 -5.35 4.88
C LEU A 202 6.83 -6.24 5.74
N LEU A 203 5.83 -5.63 6.36
CA LEU A 203 4.80 -6.29 7.16
C LEU A 203 3.55 -6.48 6.31
N SER A 204 2.93 -7.66 6.39
CA SER A 204 1.62 -7.93 5.80
C SER A 204 0.87 -9.03 6.55
N GLN A 205 -0.37 -9.31 6.14
CA GLN A 205 -1.31 -10.24 6.77
C GLN A 205 -1.81 -11.31 5.78
N CYS A 206 -0.89 -11.89 5.00
CA CYS A 206 -1.18 -13.01 4.13
C CYS A 206 -1.65 -14.21 4.97
N PRO A 207 -2.62 -15.00 4.47
CA PRO A 207 -3.03 -16.22 5.15
C PRO A 207 -1.83 -17.17 5.25
N LYS A 208 -1.73 -17.91 6.36
CA LYS A 208 -0.78 -19.03 6.47
C LYS A 208 -1.21 -20.17 5.54
N GLU A 209 -0.24 -20.98 5.12
CA GLU A 209 -0.53 -22.26 4.48
C GLU A 209 -1.42 -23.11 5.41
N PHE A 210 -2.47 -23.70 4.87
CA PHE A 210 -3.38 -24.59 5.58
C PHE A 210 -3.40 -25.95 4.87
N ASP A 211 -3.22 -27.04 5.62
CA ASP A 211 -3.20 -28.42 5.12
C ASP A 211 -2.24 -28.64 3.92
N GLY A 212 -1.03 -28.05 3.97
CA GLY A 212 -0.04 -28.19 2.91
C GLY A 212 -0.42 -27.54 1.58
N ASN A 213 -1.42 -26.65 1.56
CA ASN A 213 -1.75 -25.82 0.41
C ASN A 213 -1.04 -24.46 0.50
N SER A 214 -0.47 -24.02 -0.62
CA SER A 214 0.08 -22.68 -0.77
C SER A 214 -0.96 -21.63 -0.36
N ALA A 215 -0.56 -20.67 0.47
CA ALA A 215 -1.35 -19.49 0.74
C ALA A 215 -1.68 -18.79 -0.58
N LEU A 216 -2.96 -18.41 -0.76
CA LEU A 216 -3.46 -17.76 -1.97
C LEU A 216 -3.79 -16.30 -1.67
N LEU A 217 -3.43 -15.41 -2.59
CA LEU A 217 -3.71 -13.98 -2.49
C LEU A 217 -4.86 -13.59 -3.41
N ARG A 218 -5.74 -12.72 -2.93
CA ARG A 218 -6.64 -11.96 -3.81
C ARG A 218 -5.81 -10.93 -4.57
N PHE A 219 -6.25 -10.55 -5.76
CA PHE A 219 -5.53 -9.58 -6.57
C PHE A 219 -5.26 -8.23 -5.85
N PRO A 220 -6.20 -7.65 -5.07
CA PRO A 220 -5.89 -6.45 -4.27
C PRO A 220 -4.79 -6.66 -3.22
N GLU A 221 -4.58 -7.89 -2.72
CA GLU A 221 -3.49 -8.21 -1.80
C GLU A 221 -2.15 -8.30 -2.54
N VAL A 222 -2.16 -8.76 -3.80
CA VAL A 222 -0.98 -8.72 -4.69
C VAL A 222 -0.55 -7.27 -4.93
N VAL A 223 -1.49 -6.42 -5.37
CA VAL A 223 -1.25 -4.98 -5.60
C VAL A 223 -0.70 -4.32 -4.33
N ARG A 224 -1.31 -4.59 -3.17
CA ARG A 224 -0.86 -4.00 -1.90
C ARG A 224 0.54 -4.45 -1.49
N ILE A 225 0.92 -5.71 -1.69
CA ILE A 225 2.29 -6.16 -1.41
C ILE A 225 3.28 -5.51 -2.38
N PHE A 226 2.91 -5.36 -3.65
CA PHE A 226 3.73 -4.70 -4.66
C PHE A 226 3.94 -3.21 -4.33
N HIS A 227 2.89 -2.53 -3.87
CA HIS A 227 2.93 -1.17 -3.35
C HIS A 227 3.94 -1.05 -2.21
N GLU A 228 3.83 -1.88 -1.17
CA GLU A 228 4.76 -1.82 -0.04
C GLU A 228 6.19 -2.20 -0.46
N PHE A 229 6.37 -3.15 -1.36
CA PHE A 229 7.70 -3.49 -1.83
C PHE A 229 8.35 -2.36 -2.63
N SER A 230 7.55 -1.50 -3.27
CA SER A 230 8.04 -0.26 -3.87
C SER A 230 8.66 0.67 -2.82
N HIS A 231 8.06 0.78 -1.63
CA HIS A 231 8.65 1.52 -0.50
C HIS A 231 9.95 0.87 -0.02
N VAL A 232 10.02 -0.46 0.04
CA VAL A 232 11.28 -1.17 0.36
C VAL A 232 12.39 -0.81 -0.62
N VAL A 233 12.10 -0.87 -1.93
CA VAL A 233 13.08 -0.56 -2.97
C VAL A 233 13.46 0.91 -2.95
N HIS A 234 12.52 1.82 -2.71
CA HIS A 234 12.81 3.24 -2.52
C HIS A 234 13.78 3.46 -1.35
N HIS A 235 13.50 2.88 -0.18
CA HIS A 235 14.36 3.00 0.99
C HIS A 235 15.78 2.47 0.74
N ILE A 236 15.90 1.32 0.06
CA ILE A 236 17.18 0.66 -0.21
C ILE A 236 17.99 1.37 -1.29
N SER A 237 17.31 1.91 -2.30
CA SER A 237 17.96 2.62 -3.42
C SER A 237 18.35 4.05 -3.08
N ASN A 238 17.89 4.61 -1.96
CA ASN A 238 18.26 5.95 -1.53
C ASN A 238 19.77 6.06 -1.20
N ARG A 239 20.44 7.07 -1.75
CA ARG A 239 21.89 7.32 -1.58
C ARG A 239 22.21 8.58 -0.79
N ALA A 240 21.23 9.21 -0.16
CA ALA A 240 21.43 10.41 0.62
C ALA A 240 22.56 10.25 1.66
N THR A 241 23.29 11.34 1.87
CA THR A 241 24.43 11.39 2.80
C THR A 241 23.96 11.42 4.25
N PHE A 242 22.90 12.18 4.52
CA PHE A 242 22.40 12.39 5.87
C PHE A 242 21.19 11.50 6.15
N SER A 243 21.18 10.86 7.32
CA SER A 243 20.11 9.94 7.71
C SER A 243 18.71 10.56 7.69
N ARG A 244 18.58 11.89 7.83
CA ARG A 244 17.29 12.58 7.77
C ARG A 244 16.63 12.47 6.39
N PHE A 245 17.43 12.43 5.32
CA PHE A 245 16.95 12.42 3.92
C PHE A 245 16.94 11.03 3.29
N SER A 246 17.37 10.01 4.04
CA SER A 246 17.51 8.64 3.58
C SER A 246 16.45 7.70 4.18
N SER A 247 15.42 8.26 4.79
CA SER A 247 14.35 7.50 5.43
C SER A 247 13.12 7.46 4.52
N LEU A 248 12.17 6.59 4.83
CA LEU A 248 10.83 6.58 4.23
C LEU A 248 9.99 7.84 4.52
N ARG A 249 10.49 8.78 5.34
CA ARG A 249 9.77 10.00 5.73
C ARG A 249 10.02 11.13 4.72
N LEU A 250 9.59 10.91 3.48
CA LEU A 250 9.36 11.99 2.53
C LEU A 250 8.11 12.77 2.92
N GLU A 251 7.89 13.89 2.23
CA GLU A 251 6.62 14.60 2.29
C GLU A 251 5.51 13.59 1.93
N GLY A 252 4.49 13.44 2.79
CA GLY A 252 3.51 12.34 2.68
C GLY A 252 2.62 12.42 1.44
N ASP A 253 2.58 13.58 0.78
CA ASP A 253 1.95 13.84 -0.51
C ASP A 253 2.83 13.47 -1.72
N PHE A 254 4.13 13.21 -1.50
CA PHE A 254 5.04 12.63 -2.50
C PHE A 254 5.39 11.17 -2.21
N ALA A 255 5.42 10.77 -0.93
CA ALA A 255 5.89 9.46 -0.49
C ALA A 255 5.20 8.30 -1.21
N GLU A 256 3.91 8.46 -1.52
CA GLU A 256 3.09 7.44 -2.21
C GLU A 256 3.18 7.48 -3.74
N ILE A 257 3.77 8.53 -4.34
CA ILE A 257 3.81 8.63 -5.81
C ILE A 257 4.59 7.46 -6.43
N PRO A 258 5.79 7.08 -5.95
CA PRO A 258 6.53 5.95 -6.52
C PRO A 258 5.77 4.62 -6.39
N SER A 259 5.13 4.36 -5.24
CA SER A 259 4.39 3.12 -5.00
C SER A 259 3.12 3.07 -5.86
N LEU A 260 2.33 4.14 -5.91
CA LEU A 260 1.14 4.25 -6.77
C LEU A 260 1.47 4.13 -8.26
N LEU A 261 2.59 4.70 -8.70
CA LEU A 261 3.06 4.52 -10.08
C LEU A 261 3.36 3.05 -10.36
N LEU A 262 4.08 2.40 -9.46
CA LEU A 262 4.52 1.02 -9.60
C LEU A 262 3.37 0.00 -9.47
N GLU A 263 2.27 0.33 -8.80
CA GLU A 263 1.05 -0.50 -8.80
C GLU A 263 0.55 -0.82 -10.21
N ASN A 264 0.73 0.09 -11.18
CA ASN A 264 0.31 -0.14 -12.57
C ASN A 264 0.95 -1.39 -13.19
N TRP A 265 2.15 -1.78 -12.76
CA TRP A 265 2.76 -3.02 -13.22
C TRP A 265 1.92 -4.25 -12.87
N CYS A 266 1.15 -4.24 -11.78
CA CYS A 266 0.26 -5.36 -11.44
C CYS A 266 -0.89 -5.54 -12.44
N TYR A 267 -1.22 -4.51 -13.23
CA TYR A 267 -2.29 -4.54 -14.23
C TYR A 267 -1.77 -4.87 -15.64
N GLU A 268 -0.45 -4.96 -15.82
CA GLU A 268 0.17 -5.31 -17.10
C GLU A 268 0.22 -6.82 -17.32
N SER A 269 -0.15 -7.25 -18.53
CA SER A 269 -0.27 -8.68 -18.86
C SER A 269 1.04 -9.47 -18.70
N ILE A 270 2.18 -8.84 -18.97
CA ILE A 270 3.52 -9.45 -18.85
C ILE A 270 3.82 -9.70 -17.37
N SER A 271 3.64 -8.68 -16.54
CA SER A 271 3.83 -8.74 -15.09
C SER A 271 2.91 -9.75 -14.41
N LEU A 272 1.63 -9.79 -14.81
CA LEU A 272 0.66 -10.74 -14.30
C LEU A 272 1.11 -12.18 -14.53
N LYS A 273 1.65 -12.50 -15.72
CA LYS A 273 2.18 -13.83 -16.03
C LYS A 273 3.40 -14.20 -15.19
N MET A 274 4.17 -13.21 -14.72
CA MET A 274 5.33 -13.46 -13.83
C MET A 274 4.90 -13.76 -12.39
N MET A 275 3.75 -13.23 -11.95
CA MET A 275 3.23 -13.38 -10.59
C MET A 275 2.11 -14.42 -10.46
N SER A 276 1.70 -15.06 -11.56
CA SER A 276 0.53 -15.95 -11.58
C SER A 276 0.77 -17.32 -12.22
N GLY A 277 0.04 -18.32 -11.71
CA GLY A 277 0.15 -19.72 -12.11
C GLY A 277 -0.84 -20.58 -11.32
N PHE A 278 -1.46 -21.56 -11.98
CA PHE A 278 -2.53 -22.34 -11.36
C PHE A 278 -1.97 -23.27 -10.25
N TYR A 279 -2.45 -23.08 -9.02
CA TYR A 279 -1.86 -23.71 -7.82
C TYR A 279 -1.80 -25.25 -7.86
N GLN A 280 -2.76 -25.94 -8.50
CA GLN A 280 -2.77 -27.42 -8.57
C GLN A 280 -1.67 -27.96 -9.49
N VAL A 281 -1.39 -27.27 -10.60
CA VAL A 281 -0.33 -27.68 -11.53
C VAL A 281 1.05 -27.55 -10.88
N MET A 282 1.20 -26.67 -9.89
CA MET A 282 2.44 -26.51 -9.15
C MET A 282 2.68 -27.57 -8.07
N LYS A 283 1.65 -28.32 -7.64
CA LYS A 283 1.83 -29.46 -6.71
C LYS A 283 2.44 -30.70 -7.38
N THR A 284 2.32 -30.83 -8.70
CA THR A 284 2.80 -31.98 -9.47
C THR A 284 4.23 -31.83 -10.00
N SER A 285 4.86 -30.67 -9.80
CA SER A 285 6.16 -30.33 -10.39
C SER A 285 7.31 -30.24 -9.37
N THR A 286 7.09 -30.70 -8.14
CA THR A 286 8.11 -30.92 -7.09
C THR A 286 8.26 -32.40 -6.82
#